data_AF-A0A8C5YGJ2-F1
#
_entry.id   AF-A0A8C5YGJ2-F1
#
_cell.length_a   1.000
_cell.length_b   1.000
_cell.length_c   1.000
_cell.angle_alpha   90.00
_cell.angle_beta   90.00
_cell.angle_gamma   90.00
#
_symmetry.space_group_name_H-M   'P 1'
#
loop_
_entity.id
_entity.type
_entity.pdbx_description
1 polymer ?
#
loop_
_entity_poly.entity_id
_entity_poly.type
_entity_poly.pdbx_seq_one_letter_code
_entity_poly.pdbx_strand_id
1 'polypeptide(L)'
;MRLSVCLLLVILALACYEANAVLCPALASGMVGFLFAEKKILKLELAKFEAPKKDVAAKLEVKKCTDQMSFGNRMEIEKILGKIMMGCSR
;
A
#
# COMPACT_ATOMS: atom_id res chain seq x y z
N MET A 1 4.48 7.79 42.29
CA MET A 1 4.44 6.54 41.47
C MET A 1 3.13 6.32 40.69
N ARG A 2 2.07 7.12 40.87
CA ARG A 2 0.78 6.94 40.16
C ARG A 2 0.77 7.37 38.68
N LEU A 3 1.60 8.34 38.30
CA LEU A 3 1.70 8.84 36.92
C LEU A 3 2.18 7.77 35.92
N SER A 4 3.07 6.86 36.35
CA SER A 4 3.62 5.80 35.50
C SER A 4 2.54 4.83 35.02
N VAL A 5 1.62 4.42 35.91
CA VAL A 5 0.56 3.46 35.59
C VAL A 5 -0.45 4.05 34.61
N CYS A 6 -0.86 5.32 34.80
CA CYS A 6 -1.76 6.00 33.86
C CYS A 6 -1.12 6.17 32.47
N LEU A 7 0.17 6.51 32.40
CA LEU A 7 0.88 6.61 31.13
C LEU A 7 0.95 5.25 30.41
N LEU A 8 1.25 4.19 31.14
CA LEU A 8 1.31 2.83 30.61
C LEU A 8 -0.05 2.38 30.08
N LEU A 9 -1.15 2.70 30.77
CA LEU A 9 -2.51 2.39 30.31
C LEU A 9 -2.89 3.18 29.06
N VAL A 10 -2.47 4.44 28.92
CA VAL A 10 -2.68 5.23 27.70
C VAL A 10 -1.87 4.69 26.53
N ILE A 11 -0.61 4.32 26.75
CA ILE A 11 0.24 3.69 25.73
C ILE A 11 -0.34 2.34 25.32
N LEU A 12 -0.81 1.52 26.28
CA LEU A 12 -1.45 0.25 25.99
C LEU A 12 -2.77 0.44 25.24
N ALA A 13 -3.59 1.43 25.61
CA ALA A 13 -4.80 1.77 24.89
C ALA A 13 -4.52 2.27 23.47
N LEU A 14 -3.42 3.00 23.23
CA LEU A 14 -2.99 3.45 21.90
C LEU A 14 -2.33 2.33 21.08
N ALA A 15 -1.59 1.43 21.73
CA ALA A 15 -0.91 0.31 21.09
C ALA A 15 -1.86 -0.89 20.84
N CYS A 16 -2.92 -1.00 21.62
CA CYS A 16 -4.01 -1.98 21.48
C CYS A 16 -5.27 -1.38 20.87
N TYR A 17 -5.29 -0.08 20.54
CA TYR A 17 -6.29 0.45 19.62
C TYR A 17 -6.04 -0.31 18.33
N GLU A 18 -6.97 -1.18 17.93
CA GLU A 18 -6.91 -1.85 16.64
C GLU A 18 -6.54 -0.78 15.64
N ALA A 19 -5.35 -0.91 15.04
CA ALA A 19 -4.91 0.04 14.04
C ALA A 19 -6.03 0.02 13.01
N ASN A 20 -6.81 1.11 12.92
CA ASN A 20 -7.92 1.22 11.99
C ASN A 20 -7.38 0.74 10.65
N ALA A 21 -7.68 -0.50 10.26
CA ALA A 21 -6.96 -1.18 9.19
C ALA A 21 -7.52 -0.74 7.82
N VAL A 22 -8.01 0.50 7.81
CA VAL A 22 -8.27 1.34 6.66
C VAL A 22 -6.98 1.45 5.87
N LEU A 23 -7.02 0.86 4.68
CA LEU A 23 -5.94 0.88 3.74
C LEU A 23 -5.53 2.33 3.42
N CYS A 24 -4.23 2.59 3.44
CA CYS A 24 -3.68 3.87 3.01
C CYS A 24 -4.11 4.17 1.54
N PRO A 25 -4.80 5.29 1.27
CA PRO A 25 -5.24 5.63 -0.08
C PRO A 25 -4.10 5.69 -1.10
N ALA A 26 -2.92 6.17 -0.67
CA ALA A 26 -1.74 6.23 -1.52
C ALA A 26 -1.21 4.83 -1.89
N LEU A 27 -1.32 3.87 -0.97
CA LEU A 27 -0.95 2.48 -1.23
C LEU A 27 -1.95 1.84 -2.21
N ALA A 28 -3.24 2.07 -2.01
CA ALA A 28 -4.29 1.60 -2.91
C ALA A 28 -4.08 2.13 -4.34
N SER A 29 -3.90 3.44 -4.50
CA SER A 29 -3.62 4.04 -5.80
C SER A 29 -2.33 3.51 -6.40
N GLY A 30 -1.28 3.32 -5.59
CA GLY A 30 -0.01 2.79 -6.06
C GLY A 30 -0.10 1.34 -6.56
N MET A 31 -0.94 0.50 -5.94
CA MET A 31 -1.15 -0.87 -6.40
C MET A 31 -1.96 -0.92 -7.70
N VAL A 32 -3.02 -0.13 -7.80
CA VAL A 32 -3.82 -0.03 -9.04
C VAL A 32 -2.99 0.59 -10.17
N GLY A 33 -2.25 1.66 -9.89
CA GLY A 33 -1.31 2.28 -10.83
C GLY A 33 -0.23 1.31 -11.29
N PHE A 34 0.27 0.45 -10.40
CA PHE A 34 1.22 -0.61 -10.79
C PHE A 34 0.64 -1.58 -11.81
N LEU A 35 -0.64 -1.96 -11.67
CA LEU A 35 -1.30 -2.88 -12.62
C LEU A 35 -1.55 -2.21 -13.98
N PHE A 36 -2.09 -0.98 -13.98
CA PHE A 36 -2.68 -0.40 -15.20
C PHE A 36 -1.97 0.83 -15.74
N ALA A 37 -1.28 1.61 -14.91
CA ALA A 37 -0.64 2.84 -15.37
C ALA A 37 0.60 2.54 -16.22
N GLU A 38 0.89 3.45 -17.14
CA GLU A 38 2.15 3.45 -17.87
C GLU A 38 3.32 3.72 -16.93
N LYS A 39 4.51 3.22 -17.32
CA LYS A 39 5.74 3.34 -16.53
C LYS A 39 6.09 4.78 -16.13
N LYS A 40 5.81 5.77 -17.00
CA LYS A 40 6.03 7.20 -16.72
C LYS A 40 5.09 7.71 -15.63
N ILE A 41 3.82 7.35 -15.71
CA ILE A 41 2.80 7.72 -14.72
C ILE A 41 3.11 7.08 -13.37
N LEU A 42 3.42 5.78 -13.36
CA LEU A 42 3.83 5.08 -12.14
C LEU A 42 5.07 5.72 -11.49
N LYS A 43 6.05 6.18 -12.28
CA LYS A 43 7.23 6.88 -11.75
C LYS A 43 6.86 8.21 -11.07
N LEU A 44 5.89 8.95 -11.61
CA LEU A 44 5.37 10.17 -10.98
C LEU A 44 4.62 9.86 -9.69
N GLU A 45 3.85 8.77 -9.65
CA GLU A 45 3.18 8.33 -8.43
C GLU A 45 4.19 7.92 -7.35
N LEU A 46 5.25 7.20 -7.73
CA LEU A 46 6.31 6.76 -6.81
C LEU A 46 7.11 7.94 -6.23
N ALA A 47 7.17 9.08 -6.93
CA ALA A 47 7.85 10.27 -6.43
C ALA A 47 7.21 10.83 -5.14
N LYS A 48 5.92 10.56 -4.89
CA LYS A 48 5.20 10.98 -3.69
C LYS A 48 5.72 10.32 -2.40
N PHE A 49 6.43 9.20 -2.51
CA PHE A 49 6.92 8.44 -1.36
C PHE A 49 8.37 8.75 -0.99
N GLU A 50 9.02 9.69 -1.69
CA GLU A 50 10.42 10.07 -1.46
C GLU A 50 11.39 8.87 -1.39
N ALA A 51 11.04 7.79 -2.10
CA ALA A 51 11.77 6.53 -2.03
C ALA A 51 13.18 6.65 -2.65
N PRO A 52 14.18 5.92 -2.12
CA PRO A 52 15.49 5.85 -2.73
C PRO A 52 15.42 5.46 -4.21
N LYS A 53 16.27 6.08 -5.04
CA LYS A 53 16.29 5.83 -6.50
C LYS A 53 16.43 4.34 -6.85
N LYS A 54 17.16 3.58 -6.03
CA LYS A 54 17.34 2.12 -6.17
C LYS A 54 16.00 1.36 -6.06
N ASP A 55 15.13 1.76 -5.14
CA ASP A 55 13.88 1.05 -4.85
C ASP A 55 12.82 1.39 -5.91
N VAL A 56 12.81 2.65 -6.38
CA VAL A 56 12.02 3.07 -7.54
C VAL A 56 12.44 2.29 -8.78
N ALA A 57 13.75 2.15 -9.04
CA ALA A 57 14.25 1.38 -10.18
C ALA A 57 13.84 -0.10 -10.10
N ALA A 58 13.97 -0.72 -8.92
CA ALA A 58 13.54 -2.09 -8.70
C ALA A 58 12.03 -2.27 -8.95
N LYS A 59 11.18 -1.36 -8.43
CA LYS A 59 9.73 -1.41 -8.67
C LYS A 59 9.39 -1.27 -10.16
N LEU A 60 10.07 -0.36 -10.86
CA LEU A 60 9.92 -0.14 -12.30
C LEU A 60 10.46 -1.32 -13.14
N GLU A 61 11.33 -2.15 -12.58
CA GLU A 61 11.77 -3.39 -13.21
C GLU A 61 10.70 -4.47 -13.10
N VAL A 62 10.13 -4.69 -11.91
CA VAL A 62 9.02 -5.64 -11.70
C VAL A 62 7.80 -5.28 -12.55
N LYS A 63 7.56 -3.98 -12.75
CA LYS A 63 6.48 -3.49 -13.63
C LYS A 63 6.57 -4.06 -15.05
N LYS A 64 7.77 -4.34 -15.58
CA LYS A 64 7.91 -4.96 -16.91
C LYS A 64 7.21 -6.31 -17.00
N CYS A 65 7.24 -7.10 -15.93
CA CYS A 65 6.55 -8.39 -15.87
C CYS A 65 5.03 -8.20 -15.91
N THR A 66 4.52 -7.27 -15.12
CA THR A 66 3.08 -6.94 -15.12
C THR A 66 2.64 -6.38 -16.47
N ASP A 67 3.49 -5.60 -17.14
CA ASP A 67 3.22 -5.06 -18.48
C ASP A 67 3.15 -6.10 -19.60
N GLN A 68 3.68 -7.30 -19.37
CA GLN A 68 3.56 -8.44 -20.30
C GLN A 68 2.29 -9.27 -20.03
N MET A 69 1.61 -9.08 -18.91
CA MET A 69 0.36 -9.79 -18.61
C MET A 69 -0.77 -9.30 -19.51
N SER A 70 -1.66 -10.21 -19.90
CA SER A 70 -2.90 -9.85 -20.58
C SER A 70 -3.74 -8.90 -19.71
N PHE A 71 -4.56 -8.06 -20.35
CA PHE A 71 -5.45 -7.15 -19.62
C PHE A 71 -6.42 -7.92 -18.71
N GLY A 72 -6.94 -9.06 -19.16
CA GLY A 72 -7.81 -9.94 -18.37
C GLY A 72 -7.15 -10.41 -17.06
N ASN A 73 -5.90 -10.86 -17.11
CA ASN A 73 -5.19 -11.32 -15.92
C ASN A 73 -4.96 -10.16 -14.93
N ARG A 74 -4.67 -8.95 -15.42
CA ARG A 74 -4.53 -7.76 -14.56
C ARG A 74 -5.84 -7.39 -13.87
N MET A 75 -6.97 -7.51 -14.57
CA MET A 75 -8.31 -7.31 -14.01
C MET A 75 -8.66 -8.34 -12.95
N GLU A 76 -8.27 -9.60 -13.12
CA GLU A 76 -8.47 -10.62 -12.08
C GLU A 76 -7.66 -10.33 -10.82
N ILE A 77 -6.39 -9.90 -11.00
CA ILE A 77 -5.53 -9.49 -9.87
C ILE A 77 -6.14 -8.28 -9.14
N GLU A 78 -6.64 -7.27 -9.87
CA GLU A 78 -7.29 -6.10 -9.29
C GLU A 78 -8.51 -6.50 -8.45
N LYS A 79 -9.36 -7.40 -8.94
CA LYS A 79 -10.52 -7.90 -8.18
C LYS A 79 -10.12 -8.62 -6.90
N ILE A 80 -9.08 -9.46 -6.96
CA ILE A 80 -8.55 -10.14 -5.77
C ILE A 80 -8.01 -9.11 -4.78
N LEU A 81 -7.28 -8.12 -5.28
CA LEU A 81 -6.74 -7.05 -4.47
C LEU A 81 -7.86 -6.26 -3.78
N GLY A 82 -8.92 -5.88 -4.49
CA GLY A 82 -10.08 -5.21 -3.91
C GLY A 82 -10.74 -6.01 -2.79
N LYS A 83 -10.84 -7.35 -2.91
CA LYS A 83 -11.33 -8.21 -1.82
C LYS A 83 -10.44 -8.19 -0.59
N ILE A 84 -9.11 -8.23 -0.78
CA ILE A 84 -8.13 -8.15 0.33
C ILE A 84 -8.25 -6.80 1.04
N MET A 85 -8.32 -5.72 0.26
CA MET A 85 -8.43 -4.36 0.79
C MET A 85 -9.69 -4.15 1.63
N MET A 86 -10.84 -4.71 1.20
CA MET A 86 -12.07 -4.67 1.99
C MET A 86 -11.99 -5.51 3.28
N GLY A 87 -11.20 -6.59 3.27
CA GLY A 87 -10.99 -7.44 4.45
C GLY A 87 -10.17 -6.77 5.55
N CYS A 88 -9.24 -5.88 5.19
CA CYS A 88 -8.47 -5.09 6.17
C CYS A 88 -9.32 -3.99 6.82
N SER A 89 -10.38 -3.50 6.18
CA SER A 89 -11.16 -2.38 6.71
C SER A 89 -12.26 -2.78 7.70
N ARG A 90 -12.24 -4.03 8.20
CA ARG A 90 -13.29 -4.64 9.02
C ARG A 90 -12.73 -5.11 10.37
#